data_AF-A0A835J568-F1
#
_entry.id   AF-A0A835J568-F1
#
_cell.length_a   1.000
_cell.length_b   1.000
_cell.length_c   1.000
_cell.angle_alpha   90.00
_cell.angle_beta   90.00
_cell.angle_gamma   90.00
#
_symmetry.space_group_name_H-M   'P 1'
#
loop_
_entity.id
_entity.type
_entity.pdbx_description
1 polymer ?
#
loop_
_entity_poly.entity_id
_entity_poly.type
_entity_poly.pdbx_seq_one_letter_code
_entity_poly.pdbx_strand_id
1 'polypeptide(L)'
;MFLELTWPLFRRCSSNTNSTATSSYKTSLSVLMRSINQLAPVEGFALGSLGQSSQDRPYGLVLCRGDVSSSDCRTCAVNATGEIIALATHAI
;
A
#
# COMPACT_ATOMS: atom_id res chain seq x y z
N MET A 1 -6.01 -23.78 -8.23
CA MET A 1 -5.43 -23.97 -6.88
C MET A 1 -4.34 -22.92 -6.65
N PHE A 2 -4.72 -21.65 -6.52
CA PHE A 2 -3.80 -20.51 -6.28
C PHE A 2 -4.34 -19.53 -5.23
N LEU A 3 -5.44 -19.89 -4.52
CA LEU A 3 -6.10 -18.99 -3.57
C LEU A 3 -5.49 -19.01 -2.15
N GLU A 4 -4.47 -19.83 -1.91
CA GLU A 4 -3.81 -19.94 -0.59
C GLU A 4 -2.63 -18.95 -0.41
N LEU A 5 -2.33 -18.08 -1.39
CA LEU A 5 -1.15 -17.20 -1.35
C LEU A 5 -1.46 -15.70 -1.17
N THR A 6 -2.63 -15.34 -0.67
CA THR A 6 -2.97 -13.93 -0.41
C THR A 6 -2.69 -13.50 1.03
N TRP A 7 -2.21 -14.40 1.89
CA TRP A 7 -1.84 -14.05 3.27
C TRP A 7 -0.50 -13.30 3.31
N PRO A 8 -0.41 -12.17 4.02
CA PRO A 8 0.85 -11.45 4.18
C PRO A 8 1.88 -12.32 4.91
N LEU A 9 3.05 -12.53 4.29
CA LEU A 9 4.15 -13.29 4.90
C LEU A 9 4.68 -12.62 6.17
N PHE A 10 4.74 -11.28 6.17
CA PHE A 10 5.06 -10.49 7.34
C PHE A 10 4.46 -9.09 7.21
N ARG A 11 4.27 -8.42 8.34
CA ARG A 11 3.84 -7.03 8.43
C ARG A 11 4.74 -6.30 9.40
N ARG A 12 5.28 -5.15 9.01
CA ARG A 12 6.03 -4.27 9.91
C ARG A 12 5.46 -2.86 9.86
N CYS A 13 5.03 -2.37 11.02
CA CYS A 13 4.61 -0.99 11.23
C CYS A 13 5.70 -0.26 12.03
N SER A 14 5.83 1.05 11.81
CA SER A 14 6.69 1.88 12.64
C SER A 14 6.18 1.88 14.09
N SER A 15 7.05 1.66 15.06
CA SER A 15 6.76 1.70 16.49
C SER A 15 6.70 3.13 17.05
N ASN A 16 6.97 4.14 16.22
CA ASN A 16 7.05 5.52 16.66
C ASN A 16 5.64 6.07 16.89
N THR A 17 5.15 5.97 18.13
CA THR A 17 3.88 6.52 18.62
C THR A 17 3.82 8.04 18.62
N ASN A 18 4.92 8.73 18.26
CA ASN A 18 5.04 10.18 18.32
C ASN A 18 4.58 10.92 17.04
N SER A 19 4.04 10.21 16.05
CA SER A 19 3.49 10.82 14.84
C SER A 19 2.08 10.32 14.64
N THR A 20 1.12 10.92 15.34
CA THR A 20 -0.29 10.76 15.02
C THR A 20 -0.47 11.14 13.55
N ALA A 21 -0.73 10.15 12.70
CA ALA A 21 -0.96 10.40 11.28
C ALA A 21 -2.11 11.40 11.14
N THR A 22 -1.83 12.55 10.54
CA THR A 22 -2.82 13.59 10.28
C THR A 22 -3.91 13.06 9.36
N SER A 23 -5.11 13.66 9.41
CA SER A 23 -6.20 13.31 8.49
C SER A 23 -5.80 13.50 7.02
N SER A 24 -4.99 14.52 6.74
CA SER A 24 -4.37 14.79 5.45
C SER A 24 -3.43 13.66 5.02
N TYR A 25 -2.53 13.19 5.90
CA TYR A 25 -1.66 12.05 5.60
C TYR A 25 -2.47 10.79 5.29
N LYS A 26 -3.48 10.46 6.12
CA LYS A 26 -4.35 9.28 5.90
C LYS A 26 -5.08 9.34 4.55
N THR A 27 -5.54 10.53 4.16
CA THR A 27 -6.20 10.77 2.87
C THR A 27 -5.21 10.59 1.71
N SER A 28 -4.07 11.27 1.77
CA SER A 28 -2.99 11.15 0.78
C SER A 28 -2.53 9.69 0.62
N LEU A 29 -2.39 8.96 1.72
CA LEU A 29 -1.99 7.55 1.73
C LEU A 29 -3.03 6.69 1.04
N SER A 30 -4.31 6.90 1.35
CA SER A 30 -5.42 6.16 0.75
C SER A 30 -5.52 6.37 -0.76
N VAL A 31 -5.26 7.58 -1.24
CA VAL A 31 -5.24 7.88 -2.69
C VAL A 31 -3.99 7.27 -3.34
N LEU A 32 -2.82 7.47 -2.74
CA LEU A 32 -1.55 6.93 -3.23
C LEU A 32 -1.62 5.40 -3.40
N MET A 33 -2.06 4.69 -2.35
CA MET A 33 -2.15 3.23 -2.32
C MET A 33 -3.09 2.68 -3.41
N ARG A 34 -4.22 3.35 -3.66
CA ARG A 34 -5.12 3.00 -4.78
C ARG A 34 -4.51 3.28 -6.15
N SER A 35 -3.72 4.34 -6.29
CA SER A 35 -3.06 4.65 -7.56
C SER A 35 -1.99 3.60 -7.90
N ILE A 36 -1.07 3.32 -6.97
CA ILE A 36 0.03 2.39 -7.25
C ILE A 36 -0.43 0.93 -7.37
N ASN A 37 -1.50 0.52 -6.68
CA ASN A 37 -2.03 -0.85 -6.84
C ASN A 37 -2.71 -1.08 -8.20
N GLN A 38 -3.17 -0.03 -8.88
CA GLN A 38 -3.76 -0.13 -10.21
C GLN A 38 -2.70 -0.17 -11.32
N LEU A 39 -1.56 0.50 -11.09
CA LEU A 39 -0.44 0.62 -12.02
C LEU A 39 0.50 -0.59 -11.97
N ALA A 40 0.79 -1.13 -10.78
CA ALA A 40 1.74 -2.24 -10.63
C ALA A 40 1.42 -3.50 -11.46
N PRO A 41 0.15 -3.88 -11.71
CA PRO A 41 -0.18 -5.01 -12.58
C PRO A 41 0.26 -4.89 -14.04
N VAL A 42 0.51 -3.66 -14.51
CA VAL A 42 0.91 -3.39 -15.90
C VAL A 42 2.42 -3.53 -16.04
N GLU A 43 3.18 -2.87 -15.17
CA GLU A 43 4.65 -2.78 -15.26
C GLU A 43 5.38 -3.77 -14.33
N GLY A 44 4.63 -4.55 -13.53
CA GLY A 44 5.17 -5.39 -12.45
C GLY A 44 5.53 -4.60 -11.17
N PHE A 45 5.55 -3.27 -11.22
CA PHE A 45 5.76 -2.41 -10.05
C PHE A 45 5.16 -1.01 -10.25
N ALA A 46 5.00 -0.28 -9.16
CA ALA A 46 4.64 1.13 -9.20
C ALA A 46 5.16 1.87 -7.96
N LEU A 47 5.64 3.09 -8.17
CA LEU A 47 6.12 4.00 -7.13
C LEU A 47 5.23 5.23 -7.09
N GLY A 48 5.16 5.91 -5.95
CA GLY A 48 4.56 7.23 -5.93
C GLY A 48 4.69 7.95 -4.59
N SER A 49 4.31 9.21 -4.62
CA SER A 49 4.13 10.03 -3.43
C SER A 49 3.02 11.05 -3.68
N LEU A 50 2.26 11.39 -2.65
CA LEU A 50 1.16 12.35 -2.75
C LEU A 50 1.08 13.16 -1.47
N GLY A 51 0.97 14.50 -1.55
CA GLY A 51 0.82 15.36 -0.38
C GLY A 51 1.57 16.68 -0.53
N GLN A 52 1.01 17.74 0.06
CA GLN A 52 1.54 19.11 -0.08
C GLN A 52 2.76 19.34 0.83
N SER A 53 2.63 19.06 2.12
CA SER A 53 3.71 19.19 3.11
C SER A 53 4.55 17.91 3.19
N SER A 54 5.76 18.00 3.75
CA SER A 54 6.59 16.81 4.03
C SER A 54 5.97 15.90 5.09
N GLN A 55 5.14 16.44 5.99
CA GLN A 55 4.44 15.69 7.04
C GLN A 55 3.23 14.92 6.49
N ASP A 56 2.61 15.41 5.41
CA ASP A 56 1.39 14.82 4.81
C ASP A 56 1.67 14.04 3.52
N ARG A 57 2.94 13.81 3.19
CA ARG A 57 3.38 13.16 1.95
C ARG A 57 3.90 11.75 2.21
N PRO A 58 3.03 10.72 2.18
CA PRO A 58 3.46 9.34 2.10
C PRO A 58 4.23 9.07 0.81
N TYR A 59 5.15 8.12 0.91
CA TYR A 59 5.83 7.48 -0.21
C TYR A 59 5.44 6.01 -0.21
N GLY A 60 5.27 5.43 -1.40
CA GLY A 60 4.78 4.07 -1.56
C GLY A 60 5.41 3.35 -2.75
N LEU A 61 5.53 2.04 -2.60
CA LEU A 61 5.97 1.10 -3.63
C LEU A 61 5.06 -0.13 -3.56
N VAL A 62 4.55 -0.55 -4.71
CA VAL A 62 4.01 -1.90 -4.90
C VAL A 62 4.93 -2.62 -5.87
N LEU A 63 5.35 -3.83 -5.51
CA LEU A 63 6.19 -4.69 -6.32
C LEU A 63 5.53 -6.07 -6.41
N CYS A 64 5.29 -6.52 -7.63
CA CYS A 64 4.80 -7.86 -7.89
C CYS A 64 5.96 -8.81 -8.16
N ARG A 65 5.73 -10.10 -7.89
CA ARG A 65 6.69 -11.17 -8.18
C ARG A 65 6.75 -11.37 -9.69
N GLY A 66 7.93 -11.58 -10.27
CA GLY A 66 8.11 -11.60 -11.73
C GLY A 66 7.50 -12.80 -12.47
N ASP A 67 7.09 -13.84 -11.73
CA ASP A 67 6.53 -15.10 -12.24
C ASP A 67 5.00 -15.20 -12.13
N VAL A 68 4.31 -14.17 -11.61
CA VAL A 68 2.84 -14.18 -11.46
C VAL A 68 2.15 -13.42 -12.59
N SER A 69 0.88 -13.77 -12.84
CA SER A 69 0.08 -13.06 -13.83
C SER A 69 -0.26 -11.63 -13.37
N SER A 70 -0.57 -10.73 -14.31
CA SER A 70 -1.07 -9.39 -13.98
C SER A 70 -2.34 -9.42 -13.13
N SER A 71 -3.19 -10.44 -13.28
CA SER A 71 -4.40 -10.62 -12.47
C SER A 71 -4.07 -10.98 -11.02
N ASP A 72 -3.12 -11.88 -10.81
CA ASP A 72 -2.67 -12.27 -9.47
C ASP A 72 -1.93 -11.12 -8.78
N CYS A 73 -1.08 -10.42 -9.54
CA CYS A 73 -0.44 -9.18 -9.09
C CYS A 73 -1.49 -8.14 -8.64
N ARG A 74 -2.54 -7.92 -9.44
CA ARG A 74 -3.63 -6.99 -9.09
C ARG A 74 -4.33 -7.40 -7.80
N THR A 75 -4.66 -8.69 -7.67
CA THR A 75 -5.34 -9.22 -6.49
C THR A 75 -4.48 -9.03 -5.24
N CYS A 76 -3.20 -9.37 -5.31
CA CYS A 76 -2.24 -9.19 -4.24
C CYS A 76 -2.06 -7.71 -3.87
N ALA A 77 -1.86 -6.85 -4.87
CA ALA A 77 -1.66 -5.41 -4.66
C ALA A 77 -2.88 -4.76 -4.00
N VAL A 78 -4.10 -5.07 -4.44
CA VAL A 78 -5.34 -4.55 -3.84
C VAL A 78 -5.47 -5.01 -2.39
N ASN A 79 -5.20 -6.28 -2.09
CA ASN A 79 -5.31 -6.80 -0.73
C ASN A 79 -4.28 -6.15 0.21
N ALA A 80 -3.00 -6.14 -0.18
CA ALA A 80 -1.92 -5.57 0.64
C ALA A 80 -2.12 -4.07 0.90
N THR A 81 -2.51 -3.31 -0.12
CA THR A 81 -2.77 -1.88 0.04
C THR A 81 -4.02 -1.58 0.87
N GLY A 82 -5.06 -2.43 0.77
CA GLY A 82 -6.23 -2.36 1.66
C GLY A 82 -5.87 -2.56 3.13
N GLU A 83 -5.03 -3.53 3.44
CA GLU A 83 -4.53 -3.75 4.80
C GLU A 83 -3.72 -2.57 5.34
N ILE A 84 -2.84 -1.97 4.52
CA ILE A 84 -2.07 -0.78 4.90
C ILE A 84 -3.00 0.39 5.24
N ILE A 85 -4.02 0.64 4.41
CA ILE A 85 -5.01 1.70 4.66
C ILE A 85 -5.75 1.44 5.97
N ALA A 86 -6.20 0.20 6.21
CA ALA A 86 -6.91 -0.16 7.42
C ALA A 86 -6.06 0.06 8.68
N LEU A 87 -4.77 -0.28 8.65
CA LEU A 87 -3.87 -0.05 9.79
C LEU A 87 -3.68 1.44 10.08
N ALA A 88 -3.50 2.25 9.04
CA ALA A 88 -3.31 3.69 9.19
C ALA A 88 -4.55 4.40 9.74
N THR A 89 -5.74 3.83 9.54
CA THR A 89 -6.99 4.37 10.09
C THR A 89 -7.30 3.89 11.50
N HIS A 90 -6.75 2.76 11.95
CA HIS A 90 -7.01 2.13 13.26
C HIS A 90 -5.88 2.29 14.30
N ALA A 91 -4.76 2.94 13.97
CA ALA A 91 -3.78 3.35 14.98
C ALA A 91 -4.39 4.42 15.89
N ILE A 92 -4.75 3.99 17.11
CA ILE A 92 -5.11 4.79 18.29
C ILE A 92 -3.90 4.75 19.23
#